data_AF-A0A829GYU3-F1
#
_entry.id   AF-A0A829GYU3-F1
#
_cell.length_a   1.000
_cell.length_b   1.000
_cell.length_c   1.000
_cell.angle_alpha   90.00
_cell.angle_beta   90.00
_cell.angle_gamma   90.00
#
_symmetry.space_group_name_H-M   'P 1'
#
loop_
_entity.id
_entity.type
_entity.pdbx_description
1 polymer ?
#
loop_
_entity_poly.entity_id
_entity_poly.type
_entity_poly.pdbx_seq_one_letter_code
_entity_poly.pdbx_strand_id
1 'polypeptide(L)'
;MKRIIVLLGIVIGIVLCSGKSVSASENVPINDTYTNEQRKAIETVEKFIEYDDKGIPEVNVSEAYRENPSEMTLLYANQINSLSRSVKTDGVEKTVGRIKRALFPIGSWGNYCGKGNNGWSKNPVDNLDAARREHDKCFKGFSMKSAACNRAFIKRLLPIVQRGGFSAKGLYASAAITLFKHWT
;
A
#
# COMPACT_ATOMS: atom_id res chain seq x y z
N MET A 1 65.43 -14.20 32.62
CA MET A 1 64.19 -13.40 32.79
C MET A 1 63.11 -13.97 31.87
N LYS A 2 62.03 -14.54 32.41
CA LYS A 2 60.93 -15.11 31.59
C LYS A 2 59.95 -13.98 31.20
N ARG A 3 59.68 -13.79 29.91
CA ARG A 3 58.60 -12.91 29.41
C ARG A 3 57.40 -13.77 29.06
N ILE A 4 56.34 -13.69 29.87
CA ILE A 4 55.05 -14.32 29.58
C ILE A 4 54.28 -13.37 28.66
N ILE A 5 53.96 -13.83 27.45
CA ILE A 5 53.11 -13.08 26.51
C ILE A 5 51.66 -13.45 26.81
N VAL A 6 50.88 -12.49 27.30
CA VAL A 6 49.44 -12.65 27.51
C VAL A 6 48.73 -12.36 26.20
N LEU A 7 48.10 -13.38 25.61
CA LEU A 7 47.24 -13.22 24.44
C LEU A 7 45.88 -12.67 24.86
N LEU A 8 45.60 -11.42 24.52
CA LEU A 8 44.29 -10.79 24.66
C LEU A 8 43.34 -11.36 23.59
N GLY A 9 42.35 -12.15 24.03
CA GLY A 9 41.34 -12.73 23.15
C GLY A 9 40.34 -11.69 22.63
N ILE A 10 40.20 -11.62 21.30
CA ILE A 10 39.13 -10.85 20.64
C ILE A 10 38.02 -11.82 20.25
N VAL A 11 36.93 -11.86 21.03
CA VAL A 11 35.70 -12.56 20.65
C VAL A 11 34.74 -11.55 20.04
N ILE A 12 34.83 -11.35 18.73
CA ILE A 12 33.80 -10.62 17.98
C ILE A 12 32.60 -11.57 17.83
N GLY A 13 31.67 -11.48 18.78
CA GLY A 13 30.38 -12.14 18.68
C GLY A 13 29.55 -11.52 17.56
N ILE A 14 29.59 -12.11 16.36
CA ILE A 14 28.69 -11.75 15.27
C ILE A 14 27.28 -12.20 15.67
N VAL A 15 26.50 -11.26 16.24
CA VAL A 15 25.06 -11.46 16.46
C VAL A 15 24.39 -11.48 15.08
N LEU A 16 24.27 -12.69 14.51
CA LEU A 16 23.43 -12.95 13.35
C LEU A 16 21.97 -12.74 13.77
N CYS A 17 21.51 -11.50 13.68
CA CYS A 17 20.09 -11.18 13.64
C CYS A 17 19.49 -11.84 12.41
N SER A 18 19.00 -13.08 12.58
CA SER A 18 18.19 -13.80 11.60
C SER A 18 16.88 -13.06 11.37
N GLY A 19 16.95 -11.99 10.56
CA GLY A 19 15.80 -11.31 10.03
C GLY A 19 14.97 -12.34 9.27
N LYS A 20 13.80 -12.69 9.82
CA LYS A 20 12.86 -13.60 9.15
C LYS A 20 12.50 -12.98 7.81
N SER A 21 13.08 -13.50 6.74
CA SER A 21 12.70 -13.17 5.37
C SER A 21 11.28 -13.67 5.15
N VAL A 22 10.30 -12.77 5.33
CA VAL A 22 8.91 -13.01 4.93
C VAL A 22 8.86 -13.00 3.41
N SER A 23 9.25 -14.13 2.82
CA SER A 23 9.11 -14.39 1.40
C SER A 23 7.66 -14.82 1.16
N ALA A 24 6.82 -13.85 0.79
CA ALA A 24 5.54 -14.16 0.19
C ALA A 24 5.80 -14.61 -1.26
N SER A 25 5.18 -15.70 -1.68
CA SER A 25 5.30 -16.16 -3.07
C SER A 25 4.74 -15.09 -4.01
N GLU A 26 5.60 -14.52 -4.84
CA GLU A 26 5.24 -13.55 -5.88
C GLU A 26 4.34 -14.17 -6.96
N ASN A 27 4.20 -15.51 -6.94
CA ASN A 27 3.52 -16.30 -7.96
C ASN A 27 2.10 -16.75 -7.56
N VAL A 28 1.57 -16.36 -6.38
CA VAL A 28 0.16 -16.62 -6.03
C VAL A 28 -0.70 -15.46 -6.57
N PRO A 29 -1.59 -15.70 -7.55
CA PRO A 29 -2.52 -14.69 -8.03
C PRO A 29 -3.34 -14.13 -6.87
N ILE A 30 -3.49 -12.80 -6.83
CA ILE A 30 -4.28 -12.13 -5.79
C ILE A 30 -5.70 -12.72 -5.71
N ASN A 31 -6.26 -13.08 -6.88
CA ASN A 31 -7.63 -13.56 -7.01
C ASN A 31 -7.91 -14.90 -6.31
N ASP A 32 -6.89 -15.74 -6.18
CA ASP A 32 -6.96 -17.05 -5.50
C ASP A 32 -6.95 -16.90 -3.98
N THR A 33 -6.64 -15.70 -3.47
CA THR A 33 -6.54 -15.43 -2.04
C THR A 33 -7.78 -14.75 -1.46
N TYR A 34 -8.64 -14.21 -2.31
CA TYR A 34 -9.91 -13.62 -1.89
C TYR A 34 -10.99 -14.71 -1.69
N THR A 35 -11.90 -14.47 -0.74
CA THR A 35 -13.15 -15.26 -0.68
C THR A 35 -13.99 -15.04 -1.93
N ASN A 36 -14.91 -15.96 -2.25
CA ASN A 36 -15.81 -15.80 -3.41
C ASN A 36 -16.63 -14.49 -3.34
N GLU A 37 -16.99 -14.03 -2.14
CA GLU A 37 -17.68 -12.75 -1.93
C GLU A 37 -16.77 -11.55 -2.22
N GLN A 38 -15.54 -11.56 -1.70
CA GLN A 38 -14.54 -10.53 -1.96
C GLN A 38 -14.21 -10.45 -3.45
N ARG A 39 -14.02 -11.60 -4.11
CA ARG A 39 -13.80 -11.70 -5.56
C ARG A 39 -14.96 -11.08 -6.33
N LYS A 40 -16.20 -11.47 -6.04
CA LYS A 40 -17.39 -10.91 -6.69
C LYS A 40 -17.50 -9.39 -6.49
N ALA A 41 -17.20 -8.89 -5.28
CA ALA A 41 -17.20 -7.46 -5.01
C ALA A 41 -16.14 -6.71 -5.84
N ILE A 42 -14.94 -7.27 -6.00
CA ILE A 42 -13.88 -6.70 -6.85
C ILE A 42 -14.29 -6.73 -8.32
N GLU A 43 -14.70 -7.89 -8.83
CA GLU A 43 -15.12 -8.08 -10.22
C GLU A 43 -16.29 -7.16 -10.60
N THR A 44 -17.25 -6.92 -9.69
CA THR A 44 -18.31 -5.93 -9.90
C THR A 44 -17.74 -4.51 -9.90
N VAL A 45 -16.96 -4.12 -8.90
CA VAL A 45 -16.40 -2.75 -8.83
C VAL A 45 -15.52 -2.42 -10.02
N GLU A 46 -14.70 -3.35 -10.52
CA GLU A 46 -13.79 -3.10 -11.64
C GLU A 46 -14.52 -2.83 -12.97
N LYS A 47 -15.77 -3.31 -13.15
CA LYS A 47 -16.62 -2.95 -14.32
C LYS A 47 -17.04 -1.49 -14.33
N PHE A 48 -17.13 -0.86 -13.15
CA PHE A 48 -17.62 0.50 -12.96
C PHE A 48 -16.50 1.50 -12.64
N ILE A 49 -15.24 1.14 -12.93
CA ILE A 49 -14.10 2.07 -12.90
C ILE A 49 -14.03 2.81 -14.24
N GLU A 50 -14.19 4.13 -14.18
CA GLU A 50 -13.78 5.06 -15.23
C GLU A 50 -12.42 5.67 -14.87
N TYR A 51 -11.66 6.13 -15.86
CA TYR A 51 -10.37 6.80 -15.64
C TYR A 51 -10.43 8.22 -16.17
N ASP A 52 -9.92 9.20 -15.41
CA ASP A 52 -9.83 10.59 -15.87
C ASP A 52 -8.68 10.83 -16.85
N ASP A 53 -8.52 12.09 -17.29
CA ASP A 53 -7.49 12.54 -18.23
C ASP A 53 -6.04 12.24 -17.80
N LYS A 54 -5.83 11.93 -16.51
CA LYS A 54 -4.53 11.61 -15.91
C LYS A 54 -4.38 10.12 -15.60
N GLY A 55 -5.40 9.31 -15.88
CA GLY A 55 -5.44 7.88 -15.57
C GLY A 55 -5.80 7.59 -14.11
N ILE A 56 -6.44 8.53 -13.38
CA ILE A 56 -6.87 8.31 -12.00
C ILE A 56 -8.26 7.63 -12.03
N PRO A 57 -8.43 6.45 -11.40
CA PRO A 57 -9.71 5.73 -11.41
C PRO A 57 -10.77 6.42 -10.56
N GLU A 58 -12.02 6.35 -10.99
CA GLU A 58 -13.19 6.76 -10.25
C GLU A 58 -14.32 5.73 -10.48
N VAL A 59 -14.92 5.25 -9.38
CA VAL A 59 -15.92 4.20 -9.39
C VAL A 59 -17.32 4.81 -9.34
N ASN A 60 -18.21 4.38 -10.22
CA ASN A 60 -19.63 4.63 -10.04
C ASN A 60 -20.20 3.71 -8.94
N VAL A 61 -20.11 4.18 -7.68
CA VAL A 61 -20.52 3.42 -6.46
C VAL A 61 -21.97 2.97 -6.54
N SER A 62 -22.85 3.81 -7.09
CA SER A 62 -24.28 3.53 -7.19
C SER A 62 -24.57 2.38 -8.15
N GLU A 63 -23.95 2.37 -9.33
CA GLU A 63 -24.09 1.26 -10.30
C GLU A 63 -23.50 -0.04 -9.76
N ALA A 64 -22.28 0.02 -9.20
CA ALA A 64 -21.63 -1.14 -8.60
C ALA A 64 -22.48 -1.77 -7.49
N TYR A 65 -23.09 -0.96 -6.63
CA TYR A 65 -23.97 -1.44 -5.57
C TYR A 65 -25.30 -2.01 -6.11
N ARG A 66 -25.84 -1.50 -7.22
CA ARG A 66 -27.03 -2.09 -7.86
C ARG A 66 -26.75 -3.47 -8.45
N GLU A 67 -25.56 -3.69 -9.01
CA GLU A 67 -25.18 -5.01 -9.54
C GLU A 67 -24.83 -6.01 -8.41
N ASN A 68 -24.14 -5.57 -7.35
CA ASN A 68 -23.80 -6.40 -6.21
C ASN A 68 -24.02 -5.66 -4.88
N PRO A 69 -25.23 -5.76 -4.28
CA PRO A 69 -25.61 -5.00 -3.09
C PRO A 69 -25.01 -5.55 -1.79
N SER A 70 -23.69 -5.68 -1.73
CA SER A 70 -22.94 -6.08 -0.55
C SER A 70 -22.15 -4.92 0.07
N GLU A 71 -21.93 -4.99 1.38
CA GLU A 71 -21.09 -4.03 2.10
C GLU A 71 -19.66 -4.01 1.53
N MET A 72 -19.13 -5.17 1.11
CA MET A 72 -17.81 -5.27 0.48
C MET A 72 -17.72 -4.45 -0.81
N THR A 73 -18.74 -4.47 -1.67
CA THR A 73 -18.80 -3.63 -2.88
C THR A 73 -18.73 -2.15 -2.52
N LEU A 74 -19.54 -1.69 -1.54
CA LEU A 74 -19.52 -0.31 -1.07
C LEU A 74 -18.17 0.08 -0.48
N LEU A 75 -17.59 -0.74 0.39
CA LEU A 75 -16.31 -0.47 1.04
C LEU A 75 -15.18 -0.34 0.03
N TYR A 76 -15.11 -1.25 -0.96
CA TYR A 76 -14.06 -1.23 -1.97
C TYR A 76 -14.20 -0.07 -2.95
N ALA A 77 -15.41 0.17 -3.48
CA ALA A 77 -15.71 1.29 -4.36
C ALA A 77 -15.41 2.65 -3.69
N ASN A 78 -15.87 2.83 -2.45
CA ASN A 78 -15.61 4.05 -1.69
C ASN A 78 -14.14 4.20 -1.31
N GLN A 79 -13.40 3.11 -1.05
CA GLN A 79 -11.98 3.19 -0.74
C GLN A 79 -11.14 3.58 -1.96
N ILE A 80 -11.49 3.14 -3.18
CA ILE A 80 -10.88 3.64 -4.42
C ILE A 80 -11.15 5.14 -4.56
N ASN A 81 -12.42 5.56 -4.53
CA ASN A 81 -12.79 6.97 -4.69
C ASN A 81 -12.21 7.88 -3.61
N SER A 82 -12.03 7.38 -2.39
CA SER A 82 -11.33 8.07 -1.31
C SER A 82 -9.87 8.36 -1.66
N LEU A 83 -9.12 7.35 -2.12
CA LEU A 83 -7.74 7.52 -2.55
C LEU A 83 -7.62 8.44 -3.77
N SER A 84 -8.50 8.26 -4.77
CA SER A 84 -8.51 9.08 -5.98
C SER A 84 -8.80 10.55 -5.67
N ARG A 85 -9.75 10.86 -4.79
CA ARG A 85 -9.98 12.24 -4.33
C ARG A 85 -8.77 12.83 -3.60
N SER A 86 -8.08 12.05 -2.75
CA SER A 86 -6.82 12.51 -2.12
C SER A 86 -5.72 12.80 -3.14
N VAL A 87 -5.66 12.08 -4.27
CA VAL A 87 -4.74 12.41 -5.37
C VAL A 87 -5.16 13.69 -6.08
N LYS A 88 -6.44 13.81 -6.47
CA LYS A 88 -6.98 14.93 -7.26
C LYS A 88 -6.95 16.26 -6.50
N THR A 89 -7.23 16.26 -5.19
CA THR A 89 -7.39 17.48 -4.37
C THR A 89 -6.05 18.09 -3.96
N ASP A 90 -5.07 17.25 -3.64
CA ASP A 90 -3.82 17.69 -3.01
C ASP A 90 -2.80 18.21 -4.01
N GLY A 91 -2.73 17.58 -5.20
CA GLY A 91 -1.59 17.70 -6.11
C GLY A 91 -0.34 17.02 -5.55
N VAL A 92 0.32 16.19 -6.38
CA VAL A 92 1.44 15.29 -6.03
C VAL A 92 2.44 15.87 -5.00
N GLU A 93 2.87 17.12 -5.21
CA GLU A 93 3.93 17.76 -4.42
C GLU A 93 3.45 18.26 -3.04
N LYS A 94 2.15 18.52 -2.86
CA LYS A 94 1.56 18.99 -1.59
C LYS A 94 0.85 17.88 -0.81
N THR A 95 0.56 16.73 -1.42
CA THR A 95 0.10 15.50 -0.73
C THR A 95 1.07 15.09 0.38
N VAL A 96 2.38 15.27 0.17
CA VAL A 96 3.44 15.00 1.15
C VAL A 96 3.34 15.90 2.40
N GLY A 97 2.45 16.91 2.38
CA GLY A 97 2.34 17.94 3.41
C GLY A 97 0.99 18.07 4.18
N ARG A 98 -0.21 18.19 3.54
CA ARG A 98 -1.30 18.95 4.25
C ARG A 98 -2.85 18.80 4.04
N ILE A 99 -3.52 17.79 3.44
CA ILE A 99 -5.03 17.69 3.47
C ILE A 99 -5.62 16.76 4.57
N LYS A 100 -6.87 16.97 5.07
CA LYS A 100 -7.46 16.35 6.30
C LYS A 100 -8.49 15.22 5.98
N ARG A 101 -9.07 14.62 7.03
CA ARG A 101 -9.77 13.31 7.12
C ARG A 101 -11.29 13.35 6.80
N ALA A 102 -11.77 12.42 5.96
CA ALA A 102 -13.12 11.81 5.88
C ALA A 102 -13.13 10.78 4.71
N LEU A 103 -13.86 9.65 4.65
CA LEU A 103 -14.92 9.08 5.51
C LEU A 103 -14.51 7.76 6.20
N PHE A 104 -13.32 7.22 5.91
CA PHE A 104 -12.65 6.13 6.63
C PHE A 104 -11.19 6.55 6.87
N PRO A 105 -10.63 6.42 8.08
CA PRO A 105 -9.32 7.00 8.42
C PRO A 105 -8.11 6.26 7.79
N ILE A 106 -8.34 5.27 6.92
CA ILE A 106 -7.28 4.46 6.31
C ILE A 106 -6.47 5.28 5.27
N GLY A 107 -7.06 6.33 4.70
CA GLY A 107 -6.35 7.41 3.99
C GLY A 107 -5.49 8.32 4.89
N SER A 108 -5.29 7.95 6.15
CA SER A 108 -4.46 8.61 7.17
C SER A 108 -3.93 7.57 8.17
N TRP A 109 -3.44 6.44 7.66
CA TRP A 109 -2.95 5.30 8.45
C TRP A 109 -1.46 5.44 8.79
N GLY A 110 -1.10 5.25 10.07
CA GLY A 110 0.29 5.27 10.50
C GLY A 110 0.99 6.62 10.34
N ASN A 111 2.25 6.58 9.89
CA ASN A 111 3.15 7.72 9.73
C ASN A 111 3.37 8.13 8.27
N TYR A 112 2.93 7.35 7.29
CA TYR A 112 3.22 7.51 5.87
C TYR A 112 2.02 7.22 4.93
N CYS A 113 0.96 6.56 5.40
CA CYS A 113 -0.22 6.35 4.55
C CYS A 113 -1.16 7.56 4.64
N GLY A 114 -1.05 8.52 3.70
CA GLY A 114 -2.06 9.58 3.57
C GLY A 114 -1.49 11.00 3.53
N LYS A 115 -1.95 11.84 4.47
CA LYS A 115 -1.53 13.24 4.67
C LYS A 115 -0.05 13.32 5.07
N GLY A 116 0.81 13.17 4.07
CA GLY A 116 2.25 13.32 4.22
C GLY A 116 2.91 12.27 5.11
N ASN A 117 4.22 12.47 5.28
CA ASN A 117 4.95 11.79 6.34
C ASN A 117 4.80 12.57 7.66
N ASN A 118 4.72 11.87 8.78
CA ASN A 118 4.83 12.46 10.12
C ASN A 118 6.29 12.85 10.48
N GLY A 119 7.12 13.17 9.47
CA GLY A 119 8.56 13.33 9.53
C GLY A 119 9.32 12.02 9.23
N TRP A 120 10.33 12.10 8.36
CA TRP A 120 11.19 10.97 7.96
C TRP A 120 11.95 10.28 9.10
N SER A 121 12.01 10.89 10.28
CA SER A 121 12.59 10.31 11.51
C SER A 121 11.62 9.35 12.24
N LYS A 122 10.35 9.27 11.84
CA LYS A 122 9.39 8.33 12.44
C LYS A 122 9.53 6.93 11.82
N ASN A 123 9.51 5.90 12.66
CA ASN A 123 9.40 4.54 12.19
C ASN A 123 7.96 4.27 11.68
N PRO A 124 7.79 3.51 10.59
CA PRO A 124 6.48 3.02 10.18
C PRO A 124 5.83 2.19 11.28
N VAL A 125 4.53 2.31 11.44
CA VAL A 125 3.79 1.58 12.49
C VAL A 125 3.55 0.10 12.12
N ASP A 126 3.61 -0.24 10.83
CA ASP A 126 3.49 -1.60 10.31
C ASP A 126 4.01 -1.73 8.86
N ASN A 127 3.72 -2.87 8.23
CA ASN A 127 4.14 -3.19 6.87
C ASN A 127 3.42 -2.41 5.76
N LEU A 128 2.17 -1.97 5.97
CA LEU A 128 1.48 -1.08 5.01
C LEU A 128 2.12 0.31 5.04
N ASP A 129 2.36 0.80 6.25
CA ASP A 129 3.02 2.07 6.50
C ASP A 129 4.47 2.08 6.00
N ALA A 130 5.19 0.96 6.14
CA ALA A 130 6.52 0.79 5.56
C ALA A 130 6.49 0.76 4.03
N ALA A 131 5.49 0.11 3.42
CA ALA A 131 5.33 0.11 1.97
C ALA A 131 5.10 1.53 1.42
N ARG A 132 4.28 2.33 2.11
CA ARG A 132 4.06 3.74 1.79
C ARG A 132 5.31 4.58 1.95
N ARG A 133 6.05 4.45 3.06
CA ARG A 133 7.33 5.16 3.26
C ARG A 133 8.31 4.96 2.09
N GLU A 134 8.46 3.73 1.60
CA GLU A 134 9.39 3.47 0.48
C GLU A 134 8.84 3.95 -0.86
N HIS A 135 7.52 3.99 -1.06
CA HIS A 135 6.90 4.61 -2.23
C HIS A 135 7.14 6.12 -2.23
N ASP A 136 6.83 6.83 -1.13
CA ASP A 136 6.95 8.28 -1.00
C ASP A 136 8.38 8.80 -1.27
N LYS A 137 9.43 8.04 -0.88
CA LYS A 137 10.84 8.39 -1.18
C LYS A 137 11.13 8.40 -2.69
N CYS A 138 10.52 7.46 -3.41
CA CYS A 138 10.78 7.18 -4.82
C CYS A 138 9.90 8.03 -5.73
N PHE A 139 8.62 8.17 -5.38
CA PHE A 139 7.55 8.69 -6.22
C PHE A 139 7.81 10.12 -6.69
N LYS A 140 7.63 10.36 -8.00
CA LYS A 140 7.75 11.67 -8.67
C LYS A 140 6.43 12.08 -9.35
N GLY A 141 5.30 11.57 -8.85
CA GLY A 141 3.96 11.84 -9.39
C GLY A 141 3.44 10.79 -10.36
N PHE A 142 2.16 10.93 -10.70
CA PHE A 142 1.41 10.02 -11.58
C PHE A 142 1.84 10.20 -13.04
N SER A 143 2.99 9.62 -13.38
CA SER A 143 3.57 9.58 -14.71
C SER A 143 4.46 8.35 -14.85
N MET A 144 4.85 8.00 -16.08
CA MET A 144 5.77 6.88 -16.34
C MET A 144 7.12 7.02 -15.61
N LYS A 145 7.54 8.23 -15.21
CA LYS A 145 8.76 8.46 -14.41
C LYS A 145 8.69 7.78 -13.03
N SER A 146 7.49 7.51 -12.51
CA SER A 146 7.27 6.79 -11.26
C SER A 146 6.96 5.30 -11.45
N ALA A 147 6.96 4.76 -12.67
CA ALA A 147 6.50 3.39 -12.93
C ALA A 147 7.27 2.33 -12.13
N ALA A 148 8.59 2.48 -12.00
CA ALA A 148 9.41 1.62 -11.14
C ALA A 148 9.00 1.71 -9.64
N CYS A 149 8.69 2.92 -9.15
CA CYS A 149 8.20 3.14 -7.78
C CYS A 149 6.83 2.47 -7.57
N ASN A 150 5.92 2.62 -8.54
CA ASN A 150 4.57 2.07 -8.49
C ASN A 150 4.59 0.54 -8.52
N ARG A 151 5.39 -0.09 -9.41
CA ARG A 151 5.62 -1.55 -9.42
C ARG A 151 6.18 -2.03 -8.09
N ALA A 152 7.18 -1.32 -7.55
CA ALA A 152 7.80 -1.64 -6.27
C ALA A 152 6.85 -1.46 -5.07
N PHE A 153 5.88 -0.55 -5.15
CA PHE A 153 4.84 -0.36 -4.14
C PHE A 153 3.78 -1.46 -4.23
N ILE A 154 3.21 -1.71 -5.40
CA ILE A 154 2.26 -2.82 -5.65
C ILE A 154 2.83 -4.14 -5.14
N LYS A 155 4.09 -4.47 -5.47
CA LYS A 155 4.79 -5.67 -4.99
C LYS A 155 4.86 -5.76 -3.46
N ARG A 156 4.95 -4.64 -2.74
CA ARG A 156 4.91 -4.60 -1.26
C ARG A 156 3.49 -4.70 -0.70
N LEU A 157 2.46 -4.40 -1.50
CA LEU A 157 1.04 -4.52 -1.13
C LEU A 157 0.49 -5.94 -1.32
N LEU A 158 0.98 -6.73 -2.29
CA LEU A 158 0.53 -8.11 -2.52
C LEU A 158 0.50 -8.95 -1.22
N PRO A 159 1.55 -8.97 -0.36
CA PRO A 159 1.56 -9.78 0.86
C PRO A 159 0.67 -9.25 2.00
N ILE A 160 0.09 -8.05 1.83
CA ILE A 160 -0.92 -7.48 2.74
C ILE A 160 -2.29 -7.98 2.31
N VAL A 161 -2.58 -7.91 1.01
CA VAL A 161 -3.82 -8.45 0.42
C VAL A 161 -3.90 -9.96 0.63
N GLN A 162 -2.85 -10.70 0.26
CA GLN A 162 -2.77 -12.18 0.35
C GLN A 162 -2.91 -12.74 1.79
N ARG A 163 -2.77 -11.92 2.84
CA ARG A 163 -2.98 -12.36 4.23
C ARG A 163 -4.14 -11.66 4.93
N GLY A 164 -4.65 -10.58 4.34
CA GLY A 164 -5.59 -9.68 4.97
C GLY A 164 -6.96 -9.63 4.31
N GLY A 165 -7.14 -10.11 3.07
CA GLY A 165 -8.41 -10.02 2.35
C GLY A 165 -9.00 -8.60 2.40
N PHE A 166 -10.25 -8.48 2.87
CA PHE A 166 -10.93 -7.19 3.09
C PHE A 166 -10.81 -6.63 4.53
N SER A 167 -9.82 -7.05 5.32
CA SER A 167 -9.42 -6.29 6.52
C SER A 167 -9.06 -4.83 6.14
N ALA A 168 -9.12 -3.89 7.09
CA ALA A 168 -8.85 -2.47 6.79
C ALA A 168 -7.54 -2.23 6.01
N LYS A 169 -6.47 -2.96 6.34
CA LYS A 169 -5.19 -2.91 5.60
C LYS A 169 -5.28 -3.54 4.22
N GLY A 170 -5.94 -4.70 4.12
CA GLY A 170 -6.12 -5.42 2.87
C GLY A 170 -6.97 -4.64 1.88
N LEU A 171 -8.13 -4.11 2.31
CA LEU A 171 -9.01 -3.24 1.52
C LEU A 171 -8.27 -2.01 0.96
N TYR A 172 -7.49 -1.34 1.80
CA TYR A 172 -6.65 -0.21 1.37
C TYR A 172 -5.57 -0.66 0.37
N ALA A 173 -4.89 -1.78 0.64
CA ALA A 173 -3.87 -2.32 -0.25
C ALA A 173 -4.47 -2.68 -1.61
N SER A 174 -5.65 -3.31 -1.66
CA SER A 174 -6.39 -3.62 -2.88
C SER A 174 -6.75 -2.36 -3.66
N ALA A 175 -7.31 -1.34 -3.00
CA ALA A 175 -7.67 -0.08 -3.63
C ALA A 175 -6.44 0.72 -4.11
N ALA A 176 -5.33 0.67 -3.37
CA ALA A 176 -4.07 1.27 -3.76
C ALA A 176 -3.42 0.55 -4.95
N ILE A 177 -3.52 -0.79 -5.05
CA ILE A 177 -3.12 -1.52 -6.26
C ILE A 177 -3.96 -1.05 -7.46
N THR A 178 -5.28 -0.96 -7.30
CA THR A 178 -6.19 -0.50 -8.36
C THR A 178 -5.93 0.95 -8.79
N LEU A 179 -5.56 1.83 -7.85
CA LEU A 179 -5.06 3.16 -8.17
C LEU A 179 -3.75 3.05 -8.98
N PHE A 180 -2.68 2.52 -8.40
CA PHE A 180 -1.34 2.65 -8.98
C PHE A 180 -1.07 1.77 -10.23
N LYS A 181 -1.88 0.73 -10.50
CA LYS A 181 -1.67 -0.20 -11.63
C LYS A 181 -1.74 0.44 -13.02
N HIS A 182 -2.37 1.60 -13.16
CA HIS A 182 -2.44 2.31 -14.44
C HIS A 182 -1.09 2.91 -14.88
N TRP A 183 -0.19 3.19 -13.94
CA TRP A 183 1.11 3.82 -14.20
C TRP A 183 2.28 2.92 -13.78
N THR A 184 2.25 1.65 -14.17
CA THR A 184 3.31 0.65 -13.93
C THR A 184 3.95 0.13 -15.20
#